data_AF-A0A7Y3E1L1-F1
#
_entry.id   AF-A0A7Y3E1L1-F1
#
_cell.length_a   1.000
_cell.length_b   1.000
_cell.length_c   1.000
_cell.angle_alpha   90.00
_cell.angle_beta   90.00
_cell.angle_gamma   90.00
#
_symmetry.space_group_name_H-M   'P 1'
#
loop_
_entity.id
_entity.type
_entity.pdbx_description
1 polymer ?
#
loop_
_entity_poly.entity_id
_entity_poly.type
_entity_poly.pdbx_seq_one_letter_code
_entity_poly.pdbx_strand_id
1 'polypeptide(L)'
;CEALGLDEDLGSLEVGKIADIVIMDDNPLDDLRHTNTITLVVKNGVVYDADTLDEIAPVTKKAKPFPWQTVKPENLPGVKD
;
A
#
# COMPACT_ATOMS: atom_id res chain seq x y z
N CYS A 1 -17.65 -5.90 5.36
CA CYS A 1 -16.93 -6.86 6.23
C CYS A 1 -17.86 -7.85 6.96
N GLU A 2 -19.15 -7.81 6.62
CA GLU A 2 -20.28 -8.52 7.20
C GLU A 2 -20.15 -10.03 7.27
N ALA A 3 -19.67 -10.64 6.19
CA ALA A 3 -19.39 -12.07 6.19
C ALA A 3 -18.35 -12.50 7.24
N LEU A 4 -17.52 -11.57 7.72
CA LEU A 4 -16.51 -11.78 8.76
C LEU A 4 -16.88 -11.14 10.11
N GLY A 5 -18.03 -10.45 10.21
CA GLY A 5 -18.47 -9.78 11.43
C GLY A 5 -17.62 -8.57 11.84
N LEU A 6 -16.86 -7.97 10.91
CA LEU A 6 -15.96 -6.84 11.18
C LEU A 6 -16.51 -5.49 10.69
N ASP A 7 -17.82 -5.36 10.47
CA ASP A 7 -18.40 -4.12 9.91
C ASP A 7 -18.29 -2.91 10.84
N GLU A 8 -18.29 -3.13 12.15
CA GLU A 8 -18.10 -2.06 13.14
C GLU A 8 -16.69 -1.45 13.03
N ASP A 9 -15.70 -2.24 12.61
CA ASP A 9 -14.30 -1.82 12.59
C ASP A 9 -13.81 -1.44 11.17
N LEU A 10 -14.36 -2.05 10.11
CA LEU A 10 -13.80 -2.02 8.75
C LEU A 10 -14.89 -1.99 7.66
N GLY A 11 -14.48 -1.57 6.45
CA GLY A 11 -15.26 -1.75 5.21
C GLY A 11 -16.05 -0.54 4.74
N SER A 12 -16.11 0.54 5.52
CA SER A 12 -16.61 1.85 5.09
C SER A 12 -15.82 2.99 5.73
N LEU A 13 -15.90 4.18 5.15
CA LEU A 13 -15.22 5.37 5.66
C LEU A 13 -16.14 6.12 6.63
N GLU A 14 -16.08 5.75 7.91
CA GLU A 14 -16.93 6.28 8.97
C GLU A 14 -16.12 6.59 10.24
N VAL A 15 -16.60 7.56 11.02
CA VAL A 15 -15.97 7.92 12.31
C VAL A 15 -16.13 6.75 13.30
N GLY A 16 -15.04 6.42 14.00
CA GLY A 16 -15.00 5.32 14.97
C GLY A 16 -14.41 4.03 14.41
N LYS A 17 -14.27 3.92 13.09
CA LYS A 17 -13.65 2.76 12.41
C LYS A 17 -12.14 2.88 12.33
N ILE A 18 -11.48 1.75 12.05
CA ILE A 18 -10.04 1.69 11.81
C ILE A 18 -9.72 2.43 10.50
N ALA A 19 -8.68 3.26 10.53
CA ALA A 19 -8.24 4.03 9.38
C ALA A 19 -7.38 3.19 8.42
N ASP A 20 -8.05 2.27 7.71
CA ASP A 20 -7.51 1.52 6.58
C ASP A 20 -8.08 2.08 5.28
N ILE A 21 -7.23 2.79 4.51
CA ILE A 21 -7.63 3.61 3.36
C ILE A 21 -6.63 3.40 2.22
N VAL A 22 -7.12 3.39 0.98
CA VAL A 22 -6.28 3.49 -0.23
C VAL A 22 -6.59 4.80 -0.96
N ILE A 23 -5.56 5.45 -1.46
CA ILE A 23 -5.66 6.70 -2.22
C ILE A 23 -5.10 6.41 -3.61
N MET A 24 -5.80 6.82 -4.66
CA MET A 24 -5.45 6.55 -6.05
C MET A 24 -5.65 7.79 -6.91
N ASP A 25 -4.92 7.88 -8.02
CA ASP A 25 -4.93 9.05 -8.89
C ASP A 25 -6.14 9.06 -9.85
N ASP A 26 -6.55 7.88 -10.31
CA ASP A 26 -7.63 7.74 -11.30
C ASP A 26 -8.94 7.24 -10.68
N ASN A 27 -10.07 7.63 -11.28
CA ASN A 27 -11.40 7.29 -10.77
C ASN A 27 -11.79 5.84 -11.15
N PRO A 28 -12.01 4.93 -10.18
CA PRO A 28 -12.37 3.54 -10.43
C PRO A 28 -13.80 3.34 -10.95
N LEU A 29 -14.66 4.36 -10.89
CA LEU A 29 -16.01 4.32 -11.48
C LEU A 29 -15.98 4.45 -13.01
N ASP A 30 -14.92 5.04 -13.57
CA ASP A 30 -14.75 5.20 -15.01
C ASP A 30 -14.14 3.94 -15.65
N ASP A 31 -13.11 3.36 -15.02
CA ASP A 31 -12.55 2.05 -15.35
C ASP A 31 -12.11 1.34 -14.07
N LEU A 32 -12.57 0.10 -13.85
CA LEU A 32 -12.19 -0.71 -12.71
C LEU A 32 -10.66 -0.91 -12.61
N ARG A 33 -9.94 -0.87 -13.73
CA ARG A 33 -8.46 -1.01 -13.75
C ARG A 33 -7.75 0.14 -13.05
N HIS A 34 -8.38 1.30 -12.91
CA HIS A 34 -7.85 2.43 -12.15
C HIS A 34 -7.65 2.08 -10.67
N THR A 35 -8.26 1.00 -10.16
CA THR A 35 -7.94 0.47 -8.81
C THR A 35 -6.46 0.09 -8.63
N ASN A 36 -5.66 -0.01 -9.71
CA ASN A 36 -4.22 -0.21 -9.65
C ASN A 36 -3.40 1.09 -9.62
N THR A 37 -4.02 2.27 -9.61
CA THR A 37 -3.34 3.58 -9.62
C THR A 37 -3.15 4.13 -8.21
N ILE A 38 -2.99 3.23 -7.23
CA ILE A 38 -2.85 3.58 -5.82
C ILE A 38 -1.52 4.29 -5.61
N THR A 39 -1.56 5.47 -4.99
CA THR A 39 -0.38 6.29 -4.67
C THR A 39 -0.05 6.27 -3.19
N LEU A 40 -1.04 6.13 -2.31
CA LEU A 40 -0.83 6.03 -0.87
C LEU A 40 -1.72 4.95 -0.26
N VAL A 41 -1.21 4.32 0.80
CA VAL A 41 -1.96 3.37 1.63
C VAL A 41 -1.90 3.84 3.06
N VAL A 42 -3.06 4.03 3.68
CA VAL A 42 -3.17 4.25 5.12
C VAL A 42 -3.52 2.92 5.77
N LYS A 43 -2.74 2.49 6.76
CA LYS A 43 -3.01 1.27 7.52
C LYS A 43 -2.96 1.59 9.01
N ASN A 44 -4.05 1.32 9.71
CA ASN A 44 -4.22 1.67 11.13
C ASN A 44 -3.83 3.15 11.42
N GLY A 45 -4.13 4.06 10.49
CA GLY A 45 -3.81 5.49 10.61
C GLY A 45 -2.36 5.89 10.28
N VAL A 46 -1.50 4.96 9.89
CA VAL A 46 -0.13 5.25 9.40
C VAL A 46 -0.14 5.31 7.88
N VAL A 47 0.45 6.37 7.32
CA VAL A 47 0.47 6.62 5.88
C VAL A 47 1.73 6.05 5.26
N TYR A 48 1.57 5.27 4.20
CA TYR A 48 2.64 4.65 3.44
C TYR A 48 2.60 5.07 1.98
N ASP A 49 3.78 5.21 1.39
CA ASP A 49 3.97 5.29 -0.05
C ASP A 49 3.68 3.92 -0.68
N ALA A 50 2.84 3.89 -1.72
CA ALA A 50 2.34 2.63 -2.29
C ALA A 50 3.42 1.81 -3.01
N ASP A 51 4.40 2.47 -3.63
CA ASP A 51 5.44 1.81 -4.41
C ASP A 51 6.58 1.28 -3.52
N THR A 52 6.92 2.03 -2.48
CA THR A 52 8.11 1.75 -1.66
C THR A 52 7.80 1.14 -0.29
N LEU A 53 6.55 1.26 0.18
CA LEU A 53 6.13 0.97 1.55
C LEU A 53 6.86 1.81 2.62
N ASP A 54 7.46 2.93 2.20
CA ASP A 54 8.01 3.91 3.13
C ASP A 54 6.89 4.52 3.96
N GLU A 55 7.12 4.66 5.26
CA GLU A 55 6.23 5.43 6.13
C GLU A 55 6.43 6.91 5.82
N ILE A 56 5.34 7.59 5.46
CA ILE A 56 5.31 9.02 5.14
C ILE A 56 4.90 9.83 6.37
N ALA A 57 3.90 9.34 7.11
CA ALA A 57 3.38 9.95 8.32
C ALA A 57 2.85 8.87 9.29
N PRO A 58 2.90 9.10 10.62
CA PRO A 58 3.36 10.32 11.29
C PRO A 58 4.88 10.44 11.34
N VAL A 59 5.62 9.36 11.09
CA VAL A 59 7.08 9.35 11.07
C VAL A 59 7.57 9.03 9.67
N THR A 60 8.44 9.87 9.13
CA THR A 60 9.10 9.56 7.85
C THR A 60 10.16 8.48 8.08
N LYS A 61 9.96 7.30 7.50
CA LYS A 61 10.85 6.14 7.70
C LYS A 61 10.87 5.23 6.47
N LYS A 62 12.09 4.84 6.06
CA LYS A 62 12.27 3.88 4.97
C LYS A 62 11.77 2.48 5.33
N ALA A 63 11.16 1.82 4.37
CA ALA A 63 10.76 0.42 4.48
C ALA A 63 11.98 -0.46 4.79
N LYS A 64 11.75 -1.53 5.56
CA LYS A 64 12.77 -2.56 5.74
C LYS A 64 12.88 -3.36 4.45
N PRO A 65 14.06 -3.95 4.15
CA PRO A 65 14.16 -4.95 3.10
C PRO A 65 13.20 -6.10 3.40
N PHE A 66 12.35 -6.43 2.43
CA PHE A 66 11.40 -7.52 2.61
C PHE A 66 12.03 -8.85 2.17
N PRO A 67 11.76 -9.96 2.88
CA PRO A 67 12.41 -11.25 2.57
C PRO A 67 12.05 -11.82 1.19
N TRP A 68 10.96 -11.37 0.59
CA TRP A 68 10.54 -11.72 -0.78
C TRP A 68 11.12 -10.80 -1.85
N GLN A 69 11.72 -9.66 -1.48
CA GLN A 69 12.44 -8.82 -2.43
C GLN A 69 13.78 -9.49 -2.74
N THR A 70 13.91 -9.98 -3.97
CA THR A 70 15.17 -10.53 -4.44
C THR A 70 16.12 -9.36 -4.65
N VAL A 71 17.24 -9.34 -3.91
CA VAL A 71 18.30 -8.36 -4.16
C VAL A 71 18.80 -8.60 -5.59
N LYS A 72 18.89 -7.54 -6.40
CA LYS A 72 19.41 -7.64 -7.77
C LYS A 72 20.78 -8.34 -7.71
N PRO A 73 20.97 -9.47 -8.42
CA PRO A 73 22.26 -10.14 -8.42
C PRO A 73 23.31 -9.24 -9.09
N GLU A 74 24.44 -9.08 -8.42
CA GLU A 74 25.62 -8.38 -8.96
C GLU A 74 26.55 -9.38 -9.65
N ASN A 75 27.31 -8.94 -10.64
CA ASN A 75 28.32 -9.73 -11.35
C ASN A 75 27.77 -11.02 -12.01
N LEU A 76 26.66 -10.90 -12.75
CA LEU A 76 26.11 -12.01 -13.51
C LEU A 76 27.12 -12.51 -14.56
N PRO A 77 27.53 -13.79 -14.54
CA PRO A 77 28.45 -14.33 -15.52
C PRO A 77 27.90 -14.17 -16.94
N GLY A 78 28.68 -13.55 -17.84
CA GLY A 78 28.31 -13.38 -19.25
C GLY A 78 27.52 -12.11 -19.58
N VAL A 79 27.21 -11.25 -18.60
CA VAL A 79 26.74 -9.88 -18.83
C VAL A 79 27.94 -8.95 -18.74
N LYS A 80 28.27 -8.25 -19.83
CA LYS A 80 29.23 -7.14 -19.78
C LYS A 80 28.45 -5.88 -19.41
N ASP A 81 29.04 -5.04 -18.56
CA ASP A 81 28.49 -3.74 -18.12
C ASP A 81 28.06 -2.85 -19.29
#